data_AF-A0A7J9WRA2-F1
#
_entry.id   AF-A0A7J9WRA2-F1
#
_cell.length_a   1.000
_cell.length_b   1.000
_cell.length_c   1.000
_cell.angle_alpha   90.00
_cell.angle_beta   90.00
_cell.angle_gamma   90.00
#
_symmetry.space_group_name_H-M   'P 1'
#
loop_
_entity.id
_entity.type
_entity.pdbx_description
1 polymer ?
#
loop_
_entity_poly.entity_id
_entity_poly.type
_entity_poly.pdbx_seq_one_letter_code
_entity_poly.pdbx_strand_id
1 'polypeptide(L)'
;MTRIRTGTASWTDPTLVKESDWYPKRSMSAEERLRYYASIFPLVEVDATYYFPPTEHTVGLWTERTPQDFRMDVKAYALLTQHPAE
;
A
#
# COMPACT_ATOMS: atom_id res chain seq x y z
N MET A 1 6.63 -10.94 23.84
CA MET A 1 5.85 -11.71 22.85
C MET A 1 6.18 -11.19 21.46
N THR A 2 6.36 -12.08 20.49
CA THR A 2 6.64 -11.70 19.09
C THR A 2 5.38 -11.14 18.44
N ARG A 3 5.53 -10.06 17.67
CA ARG A 3 4.42 -9.41 16.96
C ARG A 3 4.43 -9.82 15.49
N ILE A 4 3.35 -10.44 15.04
CA ILE A 4 3.13 -10.79 13.63
C ILE A 4 2.17 -9.76 13.03
N ARG A 5 2.49 -9.25 11.83
CA ARG A 5 1.60 -8.39 11.03
C ARG A 5 1.30 -9.08 9.72
N THR A 6 0.08 -8.95 9.24
CA THR A 6 -0.40 -9.56 8.00
C THR A 6 -0.99 -8.49 7.09
N GLY A 7 -0.84 -8.68 5.79
CA GLY A 7 -1.28 -7.75 4.76
C GLY A 7 -1.15 -8.38 3.38
N THR A 8 -1.35 -7.56 2.36
CA THR A 8 -1.24 -7.93 0.95
C THR A 8 -0.13 -7.12 0.28
N ALA A 9 0.35 -7.60 -0.87
CA ALA A 9 1.11 -6.77 -1.79
C ALA A 9 0.14 -5.92 -2.59
N SER A 10 0.08 -4.63 -2.28
CA SER A 10 -0.91 -3.65 -2.77
C SER A 10 -2.26 -3.63 -2.05
N TRP A 11 -2.79 -2.41 -1.89
CA TRP A 11 -4.20 -2.12 -1.54
C TRP A 11 -4.99 -1.66 -2.77
N THR A 12 -4.34 -1.45 -3.92
CA THR A 12 -5.00 -1.02 -5.16
C THR A 12 -5.00 -2.11 -6.23
N ASP A 13 -4.73 -3.35 -5.83
CA ASP A 13 -4.75 -4.50 -6.73
C ASP A 13 -6.11 -4.61 -7.46
N PRO A 14 -6.15 -4.90 -8.77
CA PRO A 14 -7.40 -5.07 -9.52
C PRO A 14 -8.36 -6.08 -8.90
N THR A 15 -7.85 -7.14 -8.26
CA THR A 15 -8.68 -8.15 -7.60
C THR A 15 -9.47 -7.54 -6.44
N LEU A 16 -8.86 -6.62 -5.68
CA LEU A 16 -9.52 -5.89 -4.58
C LEU A 16 -10.43 -4.78 -5.10
N VAL A 17 -9.99 -4.04 -6.12
CA VAL A 17 -10.65 -2.79 -6.56
C VAL A 17 -11.76 -3.02 -7.58
N LYS A 18 -11.61 -4.01 -8.46
CA LYS A 18 -12.46 -4.18 -9.66
C LYS A 18 -13.18 -5.53 -9.70
N GLU A 19 -12.51 -6.60 -9.26
CA GLU A 19 -12.98 -7.98 -9.48
C GLU A 19 -13.68 -8.59 -8.26
N SER A 20 -13.65 -7.92 -7.11
CA SER A 20 -14.35 -8.32 -5.89
C SER A 20 -15.10 -7.15 -5.25
N ASP A 21 -15.95 -7.47 -4.27
CA ASP A 21 -16.66 -6.50 -3.44
C ASP A 21 -15.93 -6.23 -2.11
N TRP A 22 -14.61 -6.42 -2.08
CA TRP A 22 -13.81 -6.22 -0.88
C TRP A 22 -13.87 -4.77 -0.37
N TYR A 23 -13.89 -3.80 -1.30
CA TYR A 23 -14.19 -2.40 -0.97
C TYR A 23 -15.71 -2.14 -0.98
N PRO A 24 -16.27 -1.48 0.06
CA PRO A 24 -17.72 -1.28 0.17
C PRO A 24 -18.39 -0.51 -0.97
N LYS A 25 -17.64 0.37 -1.65
CA LYS A 25 -18.14 1.15 -2.80
C LYS A 25 -17.07 1.21 -3.88
N ARG A 26 -17.44 0.89 -5.12
CA ARG A 26 -16.53 0.99 -6.29
C ARG A 26 -16.03 2.42 -6.52
N SER A 27 -16.82 3.42 -6.16
CA SER A 27 -16.52 4.85 -6.30
C SER A 27 -15.57 5.42 -5.25
N MET A 28 -15.04 4.60 -4.33
CA MET A 28 -14.12 5.09 -3.30
C MET A 28 -12.88 5.73 -3.94
N SER A 29 -12.51 6.90 -3.44
CA SER A 29 -11.26 7.57 -3.74
C SER A 29 -10.05 6.78 -3.24
N ALA A 30 -8.85 7.14 -3.70
CA ALA A 30 -7.61 6.52 -3.24
C ALA A 30 -7.42 6.68 -1.71
N GLU A 31 -7.87 7.81 -1.15
CA GLU A 31 -7.85 8.04 0.29
C GLU A 31 -8.78 7.10 1.05
N GLU A 32 -10.05 7.03 0.63
CA GLU A 32 -11.04 6.16 1.27
C GLU A 32 -10.61 4.69 1.22
N ARG A 33 -10.04 4.25 0.10
CA ARG A 33 -9.51 2.88 -0.03
C ARG A 33 -8.37 2.62 0.95
N LEU A 34 -7.37 3.51 1.04
CA LEU A 34 -6.26 3.31 1.96
C LEU A 34 -6.72 3.32 3.42
N ARG A 35 -7.63 4.24 3.79
CA ARG A 35 -8.21 4.29 5.14
C ARG A 35 -9.00 3.02 5.47
N TYR A 36 -9.80 2.52 4.52
CA TYR A 36 -10.55 1.27 4.70
C TYR A 36 -9.60 0.08 4.85
N TYR A 37 -8.61 -0.05 3.97
CA TYR A 37 -7.62 -1.11 4.04
C TYR A 37 -6.90 -1.14 5.39
N ALA A 38 -6.42 0.01 5.85
CA ALA A 38 -5.68 0.15 7.10
C ALA A 38 -6.55 -0.04 8.36
N SER A 39 -7.88 -0.11 8.22
CA SER A 39 -8.78 -0.49 9.31
C SER A 39 -8.91 -2.01 9.47
N ILE A 40 -8.49 -2.79 8.48
CA ILE A 40 -8.60 -4.26 8.44
C ILE A 40 -7.23 -4.91 8.63
N PHE A 41 -6.22 -4.44 7.91
CA PHE A 41 -4.86 -4.98 7.95
C PHE A 41 -3.88 -3.98 8.61
N PRO A 42 -2.93 -4.46 9.43
CA PRO A 42 -1.90 -3.62 10.05
C PRO A 42 -0.65 -3.40 9.15
N LEU A 43 -0.60 -3.99 7.95
CA LEU A 43 0.56 -3.96 7.05
C LEU A 43 0.09 -3.96 5.59
N VAL A 44 0.86 -3.29 4.73
CA VAL A 44 0.77 -3.47 3.27
C VAL A 44 2.17 -3.37 2.65
N GLU A 45 2.41 -4.09 1.56
CA GLU A 45 3.62 -3.88 0.74
C GLU A 45 3.33 -2.88 -0.39
N VAL A 46 4.27 -1.96 -0.61
CA VAL A 46 4.27 -0.91 -1.63
C VAL A 46 5.23 -1.29 -2.76
N ASP A 47 4.75 -2.03 -3.74
CA ASP A 47 5.57 -2.49 -4.88
C ASP A 47 5.82 -1.39 -5.94
N ALA A 48 4.96 -0.36 -6.01
CA ALA A 48 5.09 0.71 -7.01
C ALA A 48 6.47 1.41 -6.97
N THR A 49 7.10 1.43 -5.81
CA THR A 49 8.42 2.04 -5.56
C THR A 49 9.57 1.29 -6.22
N TYR A 50 9.37 0.03 -6.61
CA TYR A 50 10.29 -0.73 -7.46
C TYR A 50 10.50 -0.05 -8.82
N TYR A 51 9.45 0.52 -9.39
CA TYR A 51 9.47 1.14 -10.73
C TYR A 51 9.89 2.61 -10.67
N PHE A 52 9.52 3.34 -9.62
CA PHE A 52 9.92 4.73 -9.45
C PHE A 52 9.85 5.16 -7.97
N PRO A 53 10.85 5.90 -7.44
CA PRO A 53 10.80 6.42 -6.08
C PRO A 53 9.56 7.32 -5.86
N PRO A 54 8.84 7.20 -4.72
CA PRO A 54 7.66 8.02 -4.48
C PRO A 54 8.05 9.47 -4.19
N THR A 55 7.12 10.40 -4.43
CA THR A 55 7.31 11.78 -3.98
C THR A 55 7.09 11.89 -2.47
N GLU A 56 7.73 12.87 -1.82
CA GLU A 56 7.51 13.15 -0.39
C GLU A 56 6.03 13.41 -0.08
N HIS A 57 5.34 14.15 -0.96
CA HIS A 57 3.91 14.41 -0.82
C HIS A 57 3.07 13.12 -0.82
N THR A 58 3.37 12.19 -1.72
CA THR A 58 2.68 10.88 -1.77
C THR A 58 2.89 10.09 -0.48
N VAL A 59 4.13 10.03 0.03
CA VAL A 59 4.45 9.34 1.29
C VAL A 59 3.83 10.04 2.51
N GLY A 60 3.78 11.37 2.50
CA GLY A 60 3.09 12.17 3.51
C GLY A 60 1.61 11.81 3.59
N LEU A 61 0.92 11.77 2.45
CA LEU A 61 -0.48 11.36 2.38
C LEU A 61 -0.70 9.93 2.88
N TRP A 62 0.20 9.00 2.61
CA TRP A 62 0.12 7.64 3.15
C TRP A 62 0.17 7.62 4.68
N THR A 63 1.06 8.42 5.26
CA THR A 63 1.21 8.55 6.71
C THR A 63 -0.04 9.17 7.35
N GLU A 64 -0.59 10.24 6.77
CA GLU A 64 -1.81 10.90 7.26
C GLU A 64 -3.07 10.04 7.15
N ARG A 65 -3.06 9.06 6.23
CA ARG A 65 -4.23 8.22 5.94
C ARG A 65 -4.22 6.89 6.68
N THR A 66 -3.17 6.58 7.45
CA THR A 66 -3.03 5.30 8.14
C THR A 66 -2.85 5.49 9.66
N PRO A 67 -3.30 4.52 10.49
CA PRO A 67 -3.08 4.57 11.93
C PRO A 67 -1.59 4.51 12.31
N GLN A 68 -1.24 5.03 13.50
CA GLN A 68 0.14 5.09 14.00
C GLN A 68 0.90 3.74 14.00
N ASP A 69 0.18 2.64 14.17
CA ASP A 69 0.75 1.29 14.24
C ASP A 69 0.66 0.50 12.92
N PHE A 70 0.07 1.11 11.90
CA PHE A 70 0.11 0.58 10.54
C PHE A 70 1.54 0.63 10.01
N ARG A 71 1.92 -0.37 9.22
CA ARG A 71 3.25 -0.44 8.62
C ARG A 71 3.14 -0.56 7.12
N MET A 72 4.11 0.02 6.43
CA MET A 72 4.30 -0.15 5.00
C MET A 72 5.64 -0.83 4.80
N ASP A 73 5.63 -1.96 4.10
CA ASP A 73 6.84 -2.56 3.56
C ASP A 73 7.10 -1.91 2.19
N VAL A 74 8.13 -1.08 2.09
CA VAL A 74 8.41 -0.30 0.89
C VAL A 74 9.51 -0.99 0.11
N LYS A 75 9.17 -1.49 -1.08
CA LYS A 75 10.15 -2.19 -1.90
C LYS A 75 11.22 -1.22 -2.39
N ALA A 76 12.46 -1.68 -2.43
CA ALA A 76 13.54 -0.86 -2.96
C ALA A 76 13.37 -0.63 -4.47
N TYR A 77 13.71 0.58 -4.93
CA TYR A 77 13.78 0.91 -6.35
C TYR A 77 14.73 -0.04 -7.09
N ALA A 78 14.34 -0.50 -8.29
CA ALA A 78 15.04 -1.56 -9.04
C ALA A 78 16.56 -1.33 -9.15
N LEU A 79 17.00 -0.09 -9.42
CA LEU A 79 18.43 0.25 -9.52
C LEU A 79 19.20 0.07 -8.21
N LEU A 80 18.54 0.12 -7.05
CA LEU A 80 19.15 -0.15 -5.75
C LEU A 80 19.30 -1.65 -5.45
N THR A 81 18.63 -2.50 -6.24
CA THR A 81 18.62 -3.96 -6.06
C THR A 81 19.23 -4.72 -7.23
N GLN A 82 19.88 -4.01 -8.17
CA GLN A 82 20.52 -4.58 -9.36
C GLN A 82 19.57 -5.30 -10.31
N HIS A 83 18.26 -5.04 -10.22
CA HIS A 83 17.32 -5.48 -11.24
C HIS A 83 17.34 -4.53 -12.45
N PRO A 84 16.99 -5.01 -13.66
CA PRO A 84 16.74 -4.12 -14.78
C PRO A 84 15.64 -3.11 -14.44
N ALA A 85 15.90 -1.84 -14.69
CA ALA A 85 14.85 -0.82 -14.72
C ALA A 85 14.41 -0.68 -16.18
N GLU A 86 13.10 -0.83 -16.43
CA GLU A 86 12.47 -0.60 -17.74
C GLU A 86 12.33 0.89 -18.05
#